data_AF-A0A535FB89-F1
#
_entry.id   AF-A0A535FB89-F1
#
_cell.length_a   1.000
_cell.length_b   1.000
_cell.length_c   1.000
_cell.angle_alpha   90.00
_cell.angle_beta   90.00
_cell.angle_gamma   90.00
#
_symmetry.space_group_name_H-M   'P 1'
#
loop_
_entity.id
_entity.type
_entity.pdbx_description
1 polymer ?
#
loop_
_entity_poly.entity_id
_entity_poly.type
_entity_poly.pdbx_seq_one_letter_code
_entity_poly.pdbx_strand_id
1 'polypeptide(L)'
;MLVLWELGSFTLAWGLARYDDIRYGNPRTYQTNSVVGHGNDSPLHPTHFIAINLNRQAIVVEFPAGNPSGAQSYVVPYYILGQGGDLTPITLEFRDVTGDGKPDMIIHIHLQTQDQTFVFVNDGNKFRPPTSKDNIHL
;
A
#
# COMPACT_ATOMS: atom_id res chain seq x y z
N MET A 1 -3.93 -1.50 -40.27
CA MET A 1 -3.07 -0.90 -39.23
C MET A 1 -3.84 -0.60 -37.96
N LEU A 2 -4.97 0.14 -38.02
CA LEU A 2 -5.78 0.45 -36.83
C LEU A 2 -6.32 -0.82 -36.13
N VAL A 3 -6.91 -1.78 -36.86
CA VAL A 3 -7.39 -3.05 -36.28
C VAL A 3 -6.27 -3.85 -35.59
N LEU A 4 -5.07 -3.86 -36.16
CA LEU A 4 -3.91 -4.55 -35.61
C LEU A 4 -3.42 -3.88 -34.32
N TRP A 5 -3.46 -2.55 -34.28
CA TRP A 5 -3.18 -1.76 -33.10
C TRP A 5 -4.20 -2.04 -31.98
N GLU A 6 -5.50 -1.98 -32.28
CA GLU A 6 -6.58 -2.23 -31.31
C GLU A 6 -6.47 -3.63 -30.68
N LEU A 7 -6.27 -4.67 -31.51
CA LEU A 7 -6.10 -6.04 -31.03
C LEU A 7 -4.82 -6.20 -30.20
N GLY A 8 -3.74 -5.53 -30.58
CA GLY A 8 -2.49 -5.49 -29.82
C GLY A 8 -2.67 -4.87 -28.44
N SER A 9 -3.32 -3.69 -28.38
CA SER A 9 -3.61 -2.99 -27.12
C SER A 9 -4.53 -3.81 -26.21
N PHE A 10 -5.56 -4.46 -26.75
CA PHE A 10 -6.44 -5.34 -26.00
C PHE A 10 -5.69 -6.52 -25.38
N THR A 11 -4.84 -7.18 -26.17
CA THR A 11 -4.06 -8.35 -25.72
C THR A 11 -3.06 -7.97 -24.64
N LEU A 12 -2.42 -6.80 -24.77
CA LEU A 12 -1.50 -6.27 -23.76
C LEU A 12 -2.23 -5.96 -22.44
N ALA A 13 -3.37 -5.27 -22.51
CA ALA A 13 -4.16 -4.94 -21.33
C ALA A 13 -4.64 -6.21 -20.59
N TRP A 14 -5.13 -7.20 -21.34
CA TRP A 14 -5.50 -8.50 -20.78
C TRP A 14 -4.31 -9.23 -20.14
N GLY A 15 -3.14 -9.22 -20.80
CA GLY A 15 -1.93 -9.86 -20.30
C GLY A 15 -1.42 -9.25 -18.99
N LEU A 16 -1.42 -7.91 -18.90
CA LEU A 16 -1.05 -7.18 -17.68
C LEU A 16 -2.02 -7.48 -16.53
N ALA A 17 -3.33 -7.43 -16.79
CA ALA A 17 -4.33 -7.76 -15.79
C ALA A 17 -4.16 -9.20 -15.24
N ARG A 18 -3.88 -10.16 -16.14
CA ARG A 18 -3.64 -11.56 -15.76
C ARG A 18 -2.35 -11.75 -14.98
N TYR A 19 -1.28 -11.04 -15.35
CA TYR A 19 -0.03 -11.03 -14.61
C TYR A 19 -0.23 -10.51 -13.19
N ASP A 20 -0.95 -9.39 -13.04
CA ASP A 20 -1.27 -8.83 -11.74
C ASP A 20 -2.19 -9.74 -10.92
N ASP A 21 -3.13 -10.46 -11.56
CA ASP A 21 -3.96 -11.47 -10.88
C ASP A 21 -3.12 -12.59 -10.28
N ILE A 22 -2.07 -13.01 -10.99
CA ILE A 22 -1.14 -14.02 -10.49
C ILE A 22 -0.28 -13.45 -9.36
N ARG A 23 0.19 -12.20 -9.50
CA ARG A 23 1.13 -11.58 -8.56
C ARG A 23 0.49 -11.10 -7.26
N TYR A 24 -0.71 -10.55 -7.33
CA TYR A 24 -1.37 -9.86 -6.22
C TYR A 24 -2.71 -10.50 -5.82
N GLY A 25 -3.26 -11.39 -6.65
CA GLY A 25 -4.62 -11.92 -6.46
C GLY A 25 -5.72 -10.92 -6.83
N ASN A 26 -6.98 -11.33 -6.60
CA ASN A 26 -8.16 -10.49 -6.77
C ASN A 26 -9.12 -10.73 -5.57
N PRO A 27 -9.31 -9.76 -4.66
CA PRO A 27 -8.77 -8.39 -4.66
C PRO A 27 -7.23 -8.32 -4.57
N ARG A 28 -6.64 -7.22 -5.05
CA ARG A 28 -5.18 -7.02 -5.07
C ARG A 28 -4.65 -6.92 -3.64
N THR A 29 -3.76 -7.83 -3.27
CA THR A 29 -3.10 -7.88 -1.96
C THR A 29 -1.59 -7.82 -2.10
N TYR A 30 -0.95 -7.08 -1.21
CA TYR A 30 0.49 -7.01 -1.05
C TYR A 30 0.83 -7.24 0.41
N GLN A 31 1.91 -7.96 0.68
CA GLN A 31 2.33 -8.25 2.04
C GLN A 31 3.82 -7.98 2.20
N THR A 32 4.21 -7.50 3.37
CA THR A 32 5.62 -7.26 3.70
C THR A 32 5.84 -7.28 5.20
N ASN A 33 7.10 -7.39 5.60
CA ASN A 33 7.53 -7.30 6.99
C ASN A 33 8.44 -6.09 7.17
N SER A 34 8.28 -5.36 8.26
CA SER A 34 9.15 -4.23 8.61
C SER A 34 9.31 -4.11 10.12
N VAL A 35 10.41 -3.52 10.57
CA VAL A 35 10.64 -3.17 11.98
C VAL A 35 10.39 -1.67 12.11
N VAL A 36 9.26 -1.31 12.72
CA VAL A 36 8.75 0.06 12.81
C VAL A 36 8.66 0.56 14.25
N GLY A 37 9.02 -0.28 15.23
CA GLY A 37 9.01 0.04 16.65
C GLY A 37 7.69 -0.26 17.36
N HIS A 38 6.73 -0.92 16.70
CA HIS A 38 5.41 -1.19 17.26
C HIS A 38 5.38 -2.55 17.96
N GLY A 39 4.74 -2.60 19.14
CA GLY A 39 4.52 -3.87 19.85
C GLY A 39 5.80 -4.60 20.31
N ASN A 40 6.93 -3.88 20.41
CA ASN A 40 8.28 -4.44 20.62
C ASN A 40 8.76 -5.34 19.48
N ASP A 41 8.45 -4.95 18.24
CA ASP A 41 8.97 -5.65 17.06
C ASP A 41 10.50 -5.62 16.98
N SER A 42 11.05 -6.59 16.25
CA SER A 42 12.48 -6.76 16.08
C SER A 42 12.77 -7.51 14.78
N PRO A 43 14.03 -7.59 14.31
CA PRO A 43 14.36 -8.38 13.13
C PRO A 43 13.98 -9.87 13.24
N LEU A 44 13.85 -10.41 14.47
CA LEU A 44 13.40 -11.78 14.73
C LEU A 44 11.87 -11.92 14.77
N HIS A 45 11.18 -10.85 15.15
CA HIS A 45 9.72 -10.77 15.26
C HIS A 45 9.25 -9.46 14.61
N PRO A 46 9.36 -9.33 13.27
CA PRO A 46 9.03 -8.09 12.61
C PRO A 46 7.51 -7.88 12.62
N THR A 47 7.09 -6.63 12.46
CA THR A 47 5.68 -6.32 12.22
C THR A 47 5.31 -6.79 10.81
N HIS A 48 4.17 -7.48 10.71
CA HIS A 48 3.65 -7.97 9.43
C HIS A 48 2.55 -7.04 8.92
N PHE A 49 2.60 -6.70 7.63
CA PHE A 49 1.64 -5.82 6.98
C PHE A 49 0.97 -6.50 5.80
N ILE A 50 -0.32 -6.25 5.66
CA ILE A 50 -1.13 -6.62 4.50
C ILE A 50 -1.79 -5.37 3.96
N ALA A 51 -1.41 -4.95 2.76
CA ALA A 51 -2.11 -3.91 2.01
C ALA A 51 -3.10 -4.55 1.04
N ILE A 52 -4.31 -4.00 0.97
CA ILE A 52 -5.38 -4.46 0.09
C ILE A 52 -6.06 -3.27 -0.58
N ASN A 53 -6.33 -3.42 -1.87
CA ASN A 53 -7.35 -2.60 -2.53
C ASN A 53 -8.71 -3.27 -2.35
N LEU A 54 -9.49 -2.80 -1.39
CA LEU A 54 -10.82 -3.33 -1.12
C LEU A 54 -11.87 -2.29 -1.55
N ASN A 55 -12.68 -2.64 -2.55
CA ASN A 55 -13.74 -1.77 -3.06
C ASN A 55 -13.24 -0.36 -3.45
N ARG A 56 -12.09 -0.27 -4.14
CA ARG A 56 -11.45 0.99 -4.55
C ARG A 56 -10.93 1.84 -3.39
N GLN A 57 -10.63 1.22 -2.26
CA GLN A 57 -10.02 1.90 -1.13
C GLN A 57 -8.80 1.12 -0.66
N ALA A 58 -7.68 1.83 -0.50
CA ALA A 58 -6.46 1.26 0.04
C ALA A 58 -6.61 1.11 1.56
N ILE A 59 -6.45 -0.13 2.02
CA ILE A 59 -6.49 -0.51 3.44
C ILE A 59 -5.21 -1.25 3.75
N VAL A 60 -4.60 -0.93 4.88
CA VAL A 60 -3.45 -1.67 5.42
C VAL A 60 -3.85 -2.28 6.75
N VAL A 61 -3.59 -3.56 6.93
CA VAL A 61 -3.69 -4.25 8.21
C VAL A 61 -2.28 -4.48 8.72
N GLU A 62 -2.04 -4.11 9.97
CA GLU A 62 -0.79 -4.28 10.68
C GLU A 62 -0.96 -5.33 11.77
N PHE A 63 0.03 -6.20 11.92
CA PHE A 63 0.16 -7.17 13.00
C PHE A 63 1.48 -6.90 13.76
N PRO A 64 1.45 -6.08 14.82
CA PRO A 64 2.64 -5.67 15.55
C PRO A 64 3.43 -6.87 16.08
N ALA A 65 4.73 -6.90 15.82
CA ALA A 65 5.62 -8.03 16.16
C ALA A 65 5.10 -9.42 15.72
N GLY A 66 4.27 -9.47 14.67
CA GLY A 66 3.61 -10.69 14.19
C GLY A 66 2.49 -11.22 15.10
N ASN A 67 2.01 -10.44 16.07
CA ASN A 67 0.94 -10.85 16.99
C ASN A 67 -0.46 -10.53 16.43
N PRO A 68 -1.29 -11.54 16.11
CA PRO A 68 -2.63 -11.33 15.58
C PRO A 68 -3.58 -10.58 16.53
N SER A 69 -3.36 -10.69 17.86
CA SER A 69 -4.21 -10.05 18.85
C SER A 69 -4.04 -8.53 18.90
N GLY A 70 -2.94 -8.02 18.34
CA GLY A 70 -2.64 -6.59 18.29
C GLY A 70 -3.07 -5.91 16.98
N ALA A 71 -3.81 -6.60 16.11
CA ALA A 71 -4.06 -6.14 14.75
C ALA A 71 -4.68 -4.74 14.68
N GLN A 72 -4.12 -3.86 13.85
CA GLN A 72 -4.63 -2.51 13.58
C GLN A 72 -4.94 -2.37 12.09
N SER A 73 -5.87 -1.48 11.73
CA SER A 73 -6.21 -1.19 10.34
C SER A 73 -6.09 0.30 10.03
N TYR A 74 -5.44 0.63 8.93
CA TYR A 74 -5.25 1.98 8.43
C TYR A 74 -5.93 2.13 7.08
N VAL A 75 -6.81 3.11 6.96
CA VAL A 75 -7.64 3.33 5.77
C VAL A 75 -7.28 4.67 5.15
N VAL A 76 -6.89 4.66 3.87
CA VAL A 76 -6.65 5.90 3.13
C VAL A 76 -7.97 6.68 3.03
N PRO A 77 -7.99 8.00 3.33
CA PRO A 77 -9.22 8.77 3.50
C PRO A 77 -9.94 9.15 2.19
N TYR A 78 -9.55 8.55 1.07
CA TYR A 78 -10.15 8.77 -0.24
C TYR A 78 -10.26 7.47 -1.04
N TYR A 79 -11.13 7.49 -2.05
CA TYR A 79 -11.34 6.37 -2.97
C TYR A 79 -10.51 6.52 -4.25
N ILE A 80 -10.12 5.39 -4.82
CA ILE A 80 -9.44 5.28 -6.11
C ILE A 80 -10.48 5.44 -7.22
N LEU A 81 -10.44 6.60 -7.87
CA LEU A 81 -11.35 6.94 -8.96
C LEU A 81 -10.82 6.48 -10.32
N GLY A 82 -11.73 6.35 -11.29
CA GLY A 82 -11.40 5.99 -12.67
C GLY A 82 -11.54 4.51 -13.01
N GLN A 83 -11.39 4.21 -14.31
CA GLN A 83 -11.46 2.85 -14.83
C GLN A 83 -10.28 2.02 -14.30
N GLY A 84 -10.55 0.80 -13.84
CA GLY A 84 -9.52 -0.11 -13.31
C GLY A 84 -9.06 0.21 -11.88
N GLY A 85 -9.62 1.22 -11.21
CA GLY A 85 -9.26 1.58 -9.83
C GLY A 85 -9.51 0.47 -8.80
N ASP A 86 -10.37 -0.49 -9.09
CA ASP A 86 -10.63 -1.70 -8.30
C ASP A 86 -9.55 -2.78 -8.46
N LEU A 87 -8.73 -2.69 -9.51
CA LEU A 87 -7.62 -3.60 -9.81
C LEU A 87 -6.25 -2.95 -9.58
N THR A 88 -6.21 -1.73 -9.06
CA THR A 88 -4.99 -1.00 -8.73
C THR A 88 -4.21 -1.73 -7.63
N PRO A 89 -2.95 -2.13 -7.89
CA PRO A 89 -2.08 -2.67 -6.86
C PRO A 89 -1.72 -1.60 -5.82
N ILE A 90 -1.65 -2.01 -4.56
CA ILE A 90 -1.21 -1.18 -3.44
C ILE A 90 0.07 -1.81 -2.89
N THR A 91 1.14 -1.03 -2.76
CA THR A 91 2.38 -1.49 -2.12
C THR A 91 2.78 -0.57 -0.98
N LEU A 92 3.71 -1.03 -0.14
CA LEU A 92 4.16 -0.31 1.05
C LEU A 92 5.66 -0.08 1.00
N GLU A 93 6.07 1.08 1.49
CA GLU A 93 7.46 1.43 1.80
C GLU A 93 7.51 1.99 3.23
N PHE A 94 8.60 1.71 3.93
CA PHE A 94 8.83 2.20 5.29
C PHE A 94 10.13 3.00 5.33
N ARG A 95 10.01 4.29 5.63
CA ARG A 95 11.15 5.22 5.71
C ARG A 95 10.76 6.40 6.58
N ASP A 96 11.71 6.94 7.33
CA ASP A 96 11.51 8.18 8.08
C ASP A 96 11.42 9.35 7.10
N VAL A 97 10.20 9.89 6.92
CA VAL A 97 9.93 11.05 6.05
C VAL A 97 9.60 12.31 6.86
N THR A 98 9.44 12.17 8.18
CA THR A 98 9.19 13.26 9.11
C THR A 98 10.46 13.78 9.82
N GLY A 99 11.54 13.01 9.78
CA GLY A 99 12.83 13.31 10.39
C GLY A 99 12.88 13.06 11.90
N ASP A 100 11.97 12.23 12.44
CA ASP A 100 11.88 11.95 13.88
C ASP A 100 12.62 10.68 14.32
N GLY A 101 13.26 9.98 13.38
CA GLY A 101 14.00 8.75 13.60
C GLY A 101 13.13 7.48 13.59
N LYS A 102 11.83 7.59 13.30
CA LYS A 102 10.91 6.45 13.21
C LYS A 102 10.49 6.24 11.75
N PRO A 103 10.47 4.99 11.25
CA PRO A 103 9.96 4.73 9.91
C PRO A 103 8.46 5.03 9.83
N ASP A 104 8.09 5.96 8.96
CA ASP A 104 6.70 6.23 8.57
C ASP A 104 6.26 5.20 7.52
N MET A 105 4.95 5.03 7.34
CA MET A 105 4.38 4.14 6.33
C MET A 105 3.96 4.94 5.10
N ILE A 106 4.62 4.68 3.97
CA ILE A 106 4.29 5.22 2.66
C ILE A 106 3.50 4.17 1.90
N ILE A 107 2.27 4.51 1.53
CA ILE A 107 1.39 3.68 0.71
C ILE A 107 1.54 4.15 -0.74
N HIS A 108 1.95 3.25 -1.62
CA HIS A 108 2.01 3.48 -3.07
C HIS A 108 0.77 2.89 -3.73
N ILE A 109 0.02 3.74 -4.44
CA ILE A 109 -1.20 3.41 -5.17
C ILE A 109 -0.88 3.47 -6.67
N HIS A 110 -0.70 2.31 -7.30
CA HIS A 110 -0.20 2.21 -8.67
C HIS A 110 -1.31 2.38 -9.71
N LEU A 111 -1.77 3.63 -9.92
CA LEU A 111 -2.76 3.91 -10.96
C LEU A 111 -2.15 3.67 -12.35
N GLN A 112 -3.00 3.42 -13.33
CA GLN A 112 -2.56 3.20 -14.72
C GLN A 112 -1.83 4.40 -15.32
N THR A 113 -2.10 5.61 -14.83
CA THR A 113 -1.56 6.86 -15.36
C THR A 113 -0.37 7.40 -14.56
N GLN A 114 -0.40 7.28 -13.23
CA GLN A 114 0.64 7.76 -12.33
C GLN A 114 0.52 7.10 -10.95
N ASP A 115 1.65 6.92 -10.27
CA ASP A 115 1.65 6.50 -8.88
C ASP A 115 1.15 7.64 -7.98
N GLN A 116 0.27 7.32 -7.04
CA GLN A 116 -0.12 8.21 -5.96
C GLN A 116 0.41 7.68 -4.63
N THR A 117 0.77 8.58 -3.74
CA THR A 117 1.26 8.22 -2.41
C THR A 117 0.38 8.77 -1.31
N PHE A 118 0.28 8.01 -0.22
CA PHE A 118 -0.30 8.48 1.03
C PHE A 118 0.60 8.06 2.19
N VAL A 119 0.92 9.01 3.08
CA VAL A 119 1.80 8.75 4.22
C VAL A 119 0.95 8.64 5.48
N PHE A 120 1.16 7.58 6.25
CA PHE A 120 0.81 7.57 7.65
C PHE A 120 2.06 7.79 8.50
N VAL A 121 1.95 8.73 9.44
CA VAL A 121 3.05 9.10 10.33
C VAL A 121 3.11 8.13 11.51
N ASN A 122 4.31 7.70 11.86
CA ASN A 122 4.57 6.83 13.01
C ASN A 122 4.61 7.66 14.30
N ASP A 123 3.68 7.42 15.24
CA ASP A 123 3.69 8.12 16.54
C ASP A 123 4.58 7.44 17.60
N GLY A 124 5.13 6.27 17.29
CA GLY A 124 5.96 5.42 18.15
C GLY A 124 5.23 4.19 18.68
N ASN A 125 3.90 4.16 18.65
CA ASN A 125 3.11 2.98 19.04
C ASN A 125 2.21 2.48 17.90
N LYS A 126 1.80 3.37 17.02
CA LYS A 126 0.96 3.09 15.86
C LYS A 126 1.17 4.13 14.78
N PHE A 127 0.56 3.86 13.63
CA PHE A 127 0.46 4.86 12.57
C PHE A 127 -0.77 5.76 12.77
N ARG A 128 -0.67 7.01 12.28
CA ARG A 128 -1.76 7.99 12.28
C ARG A 128 -1.79 8.81 10.99
N PRO A 129 -2.94 9.37 10.62
CA PRO A 129 -2.98 10.34 9.53
C PRO A 129 -2.04 11.52 9.81
N PRO A 130 -1.45 12.10 8.75
CA PRO A 130 -0.60 13.26 8.87
C PRO A 130 -1.43 14.48 9.26
N THR A 131 -0.82 15.41 9.98
CA THR A 131 -1.39 16.67 10.44
C THR A 131 -0.61 17.83 9.85
N SER A 132 -1.14 19.05 9.96
CA SER A 132 -0.44 20.27 9.53
C SER A 132 0.87 20.56 10.29
N LYS A 133 1.17 19.81 11.35
CA LYS A 133 2.43 19.93 12.11
C LYS A 133 3.52 19.01 11.59
N ASP A 134 3.18 18.01 10.78
CA ASP A 134 4.14 17.03 10.28
C ASP A 134 4.81 17.56 9.00
N ASN A 135 6.14 17.67 9.01
CA ASN A 135 6.91 18.09 7.84
C ASN A 135 7.31 16.85 7.06
N ILE A 136 6.59 16.53 5.99
CA ILE A 136 6.79 15.30 5.21
C ILE A 136 7.67 15.57 3.99
N HIS A 137 8.73 14.79 3.85
CA HIS A 137 9.67 14.84 2.72
C HIS A 137 9.71 13.50 1.99
N LEU A 138 9.11 13.45 0.79
CA LEU A 138 9.05 12.25 -0.08
C LEU A 138 10.21 12.19 -1.08
#